data_AF-A0A1Y1VL67-F1
#
_entry.id   AF-A0A1Y1VL67-F1
#
_cell.length_a   1.000
_cell.length_b   1.000
_cell.length_c   1.000
_cell.angle_alpha   90.00
_cell.angle_beta   90.00
_cell.angle_gamma   90.00
#
_symmetry.space_group_name_H-M   'P 1'
#
loop_
_entity.id
_entity.type
_entity.pdbx_description
1 polymer ?
#
loop_
_entity_poly.entity_id
_entity_poly.type
_entity_poly.pdbx_seq_one_letter_code
_entity_poly.pdbx_strand_id
1 'polypeptide(L)'
;GICELNNLKIFANPNSYFLEPVIENYSGTIQFSFDKIDIIINECHSNQIKMVDKYGIQYCETPKCQDNCPVGISANCIPYTYEFINNRTLNICECNDGWEGESCNSKVFIDFK
;
A
#
# COMPACT_ATOMS: atom_id res chain seq x y z
N GLY A 1 16.99 26.97 18.81
CA GLY A 1 17.25 25.56 18.52
C GLY A 1 16.38 25.14 17.35
N ILE A 2 16.82 24.17 16.55
CA ILE A 2 16.04 23.60 15.44
C ILE A 2 15.62 22.19 15.88
N CYS A 3 14.35 21.83 15.68
CA CYS A 3 13.83 20.49 15.92
C CYS A 3 13.44 19.88 14.56
N GLU A 4 14.08 18.78 14.20
CA GLU A 4 13.82 18.06 12.95
C GLU A 4 13.12 16.74 13.25
N LEU A 5 11.91 16.56 12.72
CA LEU A 5 11.09 15.36 12.93
C LEU A 5 11.30 14.32 11.83
N ASN A 6 12.56 13.94 11.57
CA ASN A 6 12.96 13.07 10.46
C ASN A 6 12.36 11.65 10.49
N ASN A 7 11.80 11.23 11.64
CA ASN A 7 11.22 9.90 11.85
C ASN A 7 9.74 9.94 12.28
N LEU A 8 9.06 11.07 12.10
CA LEU A 8 7.63 11.16 12.39
C LEU A 8 6.84 10.24 11.46
N LYS A 9 6.00 9.38 12.04
CA LYS A 9 5.10 8.48 11.30
C LYS A 9 3.71 8.57 11.90
N ILE A 10 2.70 8.56 11.04
CA ILE A 10 1.28 8.62 11.41
C ILE A 10 0.63 7.33 10.91
N PHE A 11 -0.04 6.63 11.81
CA PHE A 11 -0.80 5.41 11.52
C PHE A 11 -2.24 5.66 11.98
N ALA A 12 -3.17 5.62 11.04
CA ALA A 12 -4.59 5.77 11.31
C ALA A 12 -5.41 5.17 10.14
N ASN A 13 -6.71 5.01 10.36
CA ASN A 13 -7.61 4.48 9.34
C ASN A 13 -7.87 5.50 8.23
N PRO A 14 -8.35 5.07 7.05
CA PRO A 14 -8.62 5.99 5.95
C PRO A 14 -9.65 7.06 6.33
N ASN A 15 -9.21 8.32 6.31
CA ASN A 15 -10.04 9.50 6.56
C ASN A 15 -9.23 10.79 6.31
N SER A 16 -9.91 11.92 6.40
CA SER A 16 -9.29 13.23 6.58
C SER A 16 -9.04 13.53 8.07
N TYR A 17 -7.84 13.96 8.40
CA TYR A 17 -7.40 14.34 9.74
C TYR A 17 -6.83 15.76 9.72
N PHE A 18 -6.95 16.44 10.86
CA PHE A 18 -6.25 17.69 11.12
C PHE A 18 -5.19 17.44 12.18
N LEU A 19 -3.94 17.75 11.84
CA LEU A 19 -2.85 17.72 12.81
C LEU A 19 -2.57 19.14 13.29
N GLU A 20 -2.76 19.33 14.59
CA GLU A 20 -2.57 20.60 15.30
C GLU A 20 -1.43 20.43 16.30
N PRO A 21 -0.26 21.03 16.07
CA PRO A 21 0.85 20.94 17.00
C PRO A 21 0.60 21.80 18.24
N VAL A 22 0.81 21.22 19.41
CA VAL A 22 0.75 21.93 20.70
C VAL A 22 2.15 21.91 21.31
N ILE A 23 2.65 23.08 21.71
CA ILE A 23 3.89 23.18 22.48
C ILE A 23 3.53 23.30 23.95
N GLU A 24 3.85 22.25 24.69
CA GLU A 24 3.65 22.22 26.14
C GLU A 24 4.76 22.98 26.88
N ASN A 25 4.47 23.44 28.09
CA ASN A 25 5.44 24.06 29.01
C ASN A 25 6.08 25.37 28.52
N TYR A 26 5.42 26.09 27.61
CA TYR A 26 5.78 27.44 27.21
C TYR A 26 4.70 28.43 27.66
N SER A 27 5.10 29.51 28.36
CA SER A 27 4.17 30.48 28.96
C SER A 27 3.86 31.70 28.07
N GLY A 28 4.47 31.79 26.89
CA GLY A 28 4.22 32.86 25.92
C GLY A 28 3.22 32.45 24.83
N THR A 29 2.83 33.42 24.00
CA THR A 29 2.03 33.14 22.80
C THR A 29 2.92 32.56 21.71
N ILE A 30 2.57 31.39 21.20
CA ILE A 30 3.21 30.79 20.04
C ILE A 30 2.30 31.02 18.84
N GLN A 31 2.85 31.66 17.81
CA GLN A 31 2.18 31.80 16.53
C GLN A 31 2.82 30.82 15.55
N PHE A 32 2.03 29.84 15.11
CA PHE A 32 2.41 29.02 13.98
C PHE A 32 2.16 29.78 12.68
N SER A 33 3.01 29.57 11.67
CA SER A 33 2.82 30.12 10.33
C SER A 33 1.77 29.36 9.51
N PHE A 34 1.04 28.45 10.15
CA PHE A 34 0.02 27.59 9.58
C PHE A 34 -1.03 27.34 10.67
N ASP A 35 -2.30 27.20 10.29
CA ASP A 35 -3.38 26.94 11.26
C ASP A 35 -3.38 25.48 11.68
N LYS A 36 -3.46 24.58 10.70
CA LYS A 36 -3.51 23.14 10.86
C LYS A 36 -2.88 22.47 9.66
N ILE A 37 -2.43 21.23 9.86
CA ILE A 37 -1.88 20.42 8.79
C ILE A 37 -2.97 19.41 8.38
N ASP A 38 -3.47 19.56 7.17
CA ASP A 38 -4.45 18.64 6.60
C ASP A 38 -3.75 17.34 6.17
N ILE A 39 -4.25 16.21 6.65
CA ILE A 39 -3.71 14.89 6.37
C ILE A 39 -4.82 14.01 5.82
N ILE A 40 -4.58 13.40 4.66
CA ILE A 40 -5.50 12.45 4.06
C ILE A 40 -4.83 11.08 4.08
N ILE A 41 -5.47 10.15 4.77
CA ILE A 41 -5.10 8.73 4.73
C ILE A 41 -6.06 8.06 3.75
N ASN A 42 -5.50 7.50 2.69
CA ASN A 42 -6.27 6.84 1.63
C ASN A 42 -6.55 5.38 1.99
N GLU A 43 -7.62 4.84 1.40
CA GLU A 43 -7.86 3.40 1.35
C GLU A 43 -6.75 2.67 0.57
N CYS A 44 -6.67 1.36 0.75
CA CYS A 44 -5.74 0.54 -0.02
C CYS A 44 -6.05 0.61 -1.52
N HIS A 45 -5.01 0.63 -2.35
CA HIS A 45 -5.20 0.56 -3.79
C HIS A 45 -5.83 -0.77 -4.19
N SER A 46 -6.52 -0.79 -5.33
CA SER A 46 -7.21 -1.99 -5.84
C SER A 46 -6.27 -3.14 -6.18
N ASN A 47 -4.96 -2.94 -6.19
CA ASN A 47 -3.96 -3.99 -6.37
C ASN A 47 -3.28 -4.41 -5.05
N GLN A 48 -3.76 -3.90 -3.92
CA GLN A 48 -3.25 -4.18 -2.59
C GLN A 48 -4.31 -4.92 -1.76
N ILE A 49 -3.84 -5.58 -0.70
CA ILE A 49 -4.70 -6.30 0.24
C ILE A 49 -4.84 -5.46 1.49
N LYS A 50 -6.08 -5.15 1.85
CA LYS A 50 -6.43 -4.51 3.10
C LYS A 50 -6.26 -5.50 4.26
N MET A 51 -5.37 -5.15 5.17
CA MET A 51 -5.10 -5.88 6.40
C MET A 51 -5.47 -5.00 7.58
N VAL A 52 -5.68 -5.61 8.75
CA VAL A 52 -5.98 -4.90 9.99
C VAL A 52 -5.01 -5.41 11.04
N ASP A 53 -4.30 -4.48 11.68
CA ASP A 53 -3.36 -4.83 12.73
C ASP A 53 -4.08 -5.16 14.05
N LYS A 54 -3.31 -5.53 15.08
CA LYS A 54 -3.85 -5.86 16.41
C LYS A 54 -4.54 -4.69 17.12
N TYR A 55 -4.37 -3.46 16.63
CA TYR A 55 -4.99 -2.24 17.17
C TYR A 55 -6.22 -1.80 16.38
N GLY A 56 -6.62 -2.54 15.35
CA GLY A 56 -7.73 -2.16 14.48
C GLY A 56 -7.36 -1.09 13.45
N ILE A 57 -6.07 -0.87 13.21
CA ILE A 57 -5.58 0.05 12.20
C ILE A 57 -5.41 -0.71 10.88
N GLN A 58 -6.06 -0.18 9.85
CA GLN A 58 -5.91 -0.67 8.49
C GLN A 58 -4.50 -0.38 7.96
N TYR A 59 -3.92 -1.38 7.30
CA TYR A 59 -2.70 -1.22 6.52
C TYR A 59 -2.78 -2.05 5.24
N CYS A 60 -1.97 -1.70 4.24
CA CYS A 60 -2.02 -2.33 2.93
C CYS A 60 -0.80 -3.23 2.73
N GLU A 61 -1.03 -4.48 2.33
CA GLU A 61 0.03 -5.38 1.91
C GLU A 61 0.03 -5.55 0.39
N THR A 62 1.24 -5.70 -0.17
CA THR A 62 1.38 -6.15 -1.55
C THR A 62 1.07 -7.65 -1.63
N PRO A 63 0.30 -8.10 -2.63
CA PRO A 63 0.03 -9.52 -2.85
C PRO A 63 1.35 -10.29 -2.99
N LYS A 64 1.46 -11.40 -2.28
CA LYS A 64 2.61 -12.32 -2.37
C LYS A 64 2.21 -13.47 -3.28
N CYS A 65 2.94 -13.73 -4.35
CA CYS A 65 2.72 -14.88 -5.23
C CYS A 65 3.75 -15.98 -4.95
N GLN A 66 3.54 -17.15 -5.56
CA GLN A 66 4.53 -18.22 -5.58
C GLN A 66 5.81 -17.78 -6.31
N ASP A 67 6.94 -18.39 -5.95
CA ASP A 67 8.26 -18.01 -6.47
C ASP A 67 8.42 -18.34 -7.97
N ASN A 68 7.56 -19.22 -8.52
CA ASN A 68 7.52 -19.53 -9.96
C ASN A 68 6.81 -18.45 -10.79
N CYS A 69 6.16 -17.47 -10.18
CA CYS A 69 5.50 -16.37 -10.86
C CYS A 69 6.52 -15.28 -11.21
N PRO A 70 6.77 -14.98 -12.49
CA PRO A 70 7.80 -14.03 -12.94
C PRO A 70 7.30 -12.57 -12.84
N VAL A 71 6.98 -12.14 -11.61
CA VAL A 71 6.44 -10.82 -11.31
C VAL A 71 7.39 -9.72 -11.77
N GLY A 72 6.87 -8.77 -12.54
CA GLY A 72 7.64 -7.64 -13.09
C GLY A 72 8.41 -7.96 -14.38
N ILE A 73 8.34 -9.20 -14.87
CA ILE A 73 8.92 -9.62 -16.15
C ILE A 73 7.80 -9.92 -17.15
N SER A 74 7.01 -10.95 -16.85
CA SER A 74 5.92 -11.44 -17.72
C SER A 74 4.61 -11.68 -16.97
N ALA A 75 4.57 -11.39 -15.67
CA ALA A 75 3.38 -11.53 -14.84
C ALA A 75 3.20 -10.37 -13.84
N ASN A 76 1.98 -10.22 -13.38
CA ASN A 76 1.58 -9.44 -12.22
C ASN A 76 1.07 -10.36 -11.11
N CYS A 77 1.30 -9.97 -9.86
CA CYS A 77 0.72 -10.67 -8.72
C CYS A 77 -0.54 -9.96 -8.27
N ILE A 78 -1.69 -10.64 -8.40
CA ILE A 78 -3.01 -10.10 -8.06
C ILE A 78 -3.52 -10.81 -6.82
N PRO A 79 -4.16 -10.09 -5.88
CA PRO A 79 -4.70 -10.73 -4.71
C PRO A 79 -5.89 -11.62 -5.05
N TYR A 80 -5.99 -12.78 -4.40
CA TYR A 80 -7.18 -13.63 -4.47
C TYR A 80 -8.40 -12.97 -3.82
N THR A 81 -8.15 -12.24 -2.74
CA THR A 81 -9.13 -11.43 -2.01
C THR A 81 -8.49 -10.12 -1.62
N TYR A 82 -9.27 -9.04 -1.66
CA TYR A 82 -8.78 -7.71 -1.33
C TYR A 82 -8.72 -7.44 0.17
N GLU A 83 -9.12 -8.39 1.02
CA GLU A 83 -9.15 -8.21 2.47
C GLU A 83 -8.64 -9.45 3.24
N PHE A 84 -7.94 -9.20 4.34
CA PHE A 84 -7.56 -10.10 5.44
C PHE A 84 -6.61 -11.27 5.13
N ILE A 85 -6.47 -11.69 3.86
CA ILE A 85 -5.69 -12.88 3.49
C ILE A 85 -4.67 -12.52 2.43
N ASN A 86 -3.38 -12.63 2.76
CA ASN A 86 -2.28 -12.51 1.81
C ASN A 86 -1.46 -13.81 1.78
N ASN A 87 -1.96 -14.81 1.06
CA ASN A 87 -1.34 -16.13 0.96
C ASN A 87 -0.76 -16.37 -0.43
N ARG A 88 0.53 -16.74 -0.47
CA ARG A 88 1.29 -17.07 -1.68
C ARG A 88 0.65 -18.12 -2.58
N THR A 89 -0.07 -19.09 -2.02
CA THR A 89 -0.69 -20.16 -2.79
C THR A 89 -2.10 -19.83 -3.28
N LEU A 90 -2.72 -18.78 -2.74
CA LEU A 90 -4.07 -18.37 -3.12
C LEU A 90 -4.02 -17.23 -4.14
N ASN A 91 -3.11 -16.26 -3.94
CA ASN A 91 -2.96 -15.13 -4.85
C ASN A 91 -2.64 -15.57 -6.28
N ILE A 92 -3.10 -14.77 -7.23
CA ILE A 92 -3.17 -15.10 -8.64
C ILE A 92 -1.93 -14.57 -9.35
N CYS A 93 -1.23 -15.45 -10.06
CA CYS A 93 -0.22 -15.05 -11.04
C CYS A 93 -0.92 -14.73 -12.36
N GLU A 94 -1.11 -13.44 -12.66
CA GLU A 94 -1.74 -13.01 -13.90
C GLU A 94 -0.65 -12.75 -14.95
N CYS A 95 -0.74 -13.40 -16.10
CA CYS A 95 0.21 -13.18 -17.18
C CYS A 95 -0.05 -11.85 -17.87
N ASN A 96 1.02 -11.12 -18.18
CA ASN A 96 0.95 -9.94 -19.01
C ASN A 96 0.53 -10.32 -20.44
N ASP A 97 -0.06 -9.37 -21.17
CA ASP A 97 -0.45 -9.56 -22.56
C ASP A 97 0.72 -10.11 -23.41
N GLY A 98 0.43 -11.18 -24.15
CA GLY A 98 1.42 -11.90 -24.96
C GLY A 98 2.16 -13.02 -24.22
N TRP A 99 1.81 -13.30 -22.96
CA TRP A 99 2.33 -14.43 -22.19
C TRP A 99 1.22 -15.37 -21.72
N GLU A 100 1.53 -16.65 -21.57
CA GLU A 100 0.60 -17.69 -21.14
C GLU A 100 1.30 -18.79 -20.33
N GLY A 101 0.49 -19.71 -19.79
CA GLY A 101 0.90 -20.81 -18.94
C GLY A 101 0.86 -20.46 -17.45
N GLU A 102 0.89 -21.48 -16.58
CA GLU A 102 0.76 -21.34 -15.12
C GLU A 102 1.85 -20.44 -14.50
N SER A 103 3.03 -20.38 -15.13
CA SER A 103 4.14 -19.53 -14.71
C SER A 103 4.44 -18.41 -15.72
N CYS A 104 3.55 -18.08 -16.65
CA CYS A 104 3.71 -16.98 -17.61
C CYS A 104 5.04 -16.96 -18.36
N ASN A 105 5.56 -18.16 -18.68
CA ASN A 105 6.87 -18.35 -19.31
C ASN A 105 6.77 -18.62 -20.81
N SER A 106 5.56 -18.84 -21.32
CA SER A 106 5.31 -19.09 -22.74
C SER A 106 4.84 -17.82 -23.41
N LYS A 107 5.40 -17.48 -24.57
CA LYS A 107 4.89 -16.36 -25.38
C LYS A 107 3.74 -16.83 -26.25
N VAL A 108 2.67 -16.05 -26.30
CA VAL A 108 1.55 -16.27 -27.20
C VAL A 108 1.98 -15.82 -28.60
N PHE A 109 2.04 -16.76 -29.55
CA PHE A 109 2.28 -16.47 -30.95
C PHE A 109 0.93 -16.49 -31.70
N ILE A 110 0.55 -15.37 -32.30
CA ILE A 110 -0.64 -15.29 -33.15
C ILE A 110 -0.24 -15.80 -34.54
N ASP A 111 -0.90 -16.88 -34.98
CA ASP A 111 -0.73 -17.42 -36.33
C ASP A 111 -1.64 -16.63 -37.30
N PHE A 112 -1.05 -15.76 -38.12
CA PHE A 112 -1.76 -15.05 -39.19
C PHE A 112 -1.85 -15.95 -40.43
N LYS A 113 -2.86 -16.81 -40.48
CA LYS A 113 -3.22 -17.56 -41.70
C LYS A 113 -4.07 -16.75 -42.66
#